data_AF-A0A6J4QNU6-F1
#
_entry.id   AF-A0A6J4QNU6-F1
#
_cell.length_a   1.000
_cell.length_b   1.000
_cell.length_c   1.000
_cell.angle_alpha   90.00
_cell.angle_beta   90.00
_cell.angle_gamma   90.00
#
_symmetry.space_group_name_H-M   'P 1'
#
loop_
_entity.id
_entity.type
_entity.pdbx_description
1 polymer ?
#
loop_
_entity_poly.entity_id
_entity_poly.type
_entity_poly.pdbx_seq_one_letter_code
_entity_poly.pdbx_strand_id
1 'polypeptide(L)' 'EQFTGLEGKFVELDETIHSFKEVVEGKHDELPEQAFYLVGGIDEAVEKARKTGGEEEQEDEGSGDEDAEQTGEDNEG' A
#
# COMPACT_ATOMS: atom_id res chain seq x y z
N GLU A 1 -4.23 -0.30 11.25
CA GLU A 1 -3.26 0.56 11.96
C GLU A 1 -2.97 0.25 13.44
N GLN A 2 -3.93 0.15 14.37
CA GLN A 2 -3.67 0.35 15.83
C GLN A 2 -2.60 -0.53 16.53
N PHE A 3 -2.22 -1.68 15.98
CA PHE A 3 -1.21 -2.57 16.60
C PHE A 3 0.15 -2.54 15.90
N THR A 4 0.17 -2.30 14.59
CA THR A 4 1.39 -2.28 13.78
C THR A 4 1.85 -0.87 13.44
N GLY A 5 0.98 0.13 13.61
CA GLY A 5 1.21 1.51 13.17
C GLY A 5 1.12 1.71 11.65
N LEU A 6 0.90 0.65 10.88
CA LEU A 6 0.89 0.69 9.42
C LEU A 6 -0.54 0.78 8.88
N GLU A 7 -0.72 1.66 7.89
CA GLU A 7 -1.98 1.80 7.17
C GLU A 7 -2.20 0.64 6.20
N GLY A 8 -3.38 0.03 6.29
CA GLY A 8 -3.79 -0.99 5.34
C GLY A 8 -4.22 -0.34 4.03
N LYS A 9 -3.73 -0.85 2.90
CA LYS A 9 -4.15 -0.39 1.57
C LYS A 9 -5.09 -1.37 0.91
N PHE A 10 -6.19 -0.87 0.36
CA PHE A 10 -7.06 -1.63 -0.52
C PHE A 10 -6.51 -1.52 -1.94
N VAL A 11 -6.40 -2.66 -2.62
CA VAL A 11 -5.88 -2.75 -3.99
C VAL A 11 -6.97 -3.35 -4.85
N GLU A 12 -7.30 -2.67 -5.93
CA GLU A 12 -8.31 -3.14 -6.87
C GLU A 12 -7.88 -4.45 -7.54
N LEU A 13 -8.86 -5.27 -7.94
CA LEU A 13 -8.58 -6.58 -8.54
C LEU A 13 -7.76 -6.46 -9.83
N ASP A 14 -8.10 -5.49 -10.68
CA ASP A 14 -7.42 -5.27 -11.96
C ASP A 14 -5.96 -4.86 -11.75
N GLU A 15 -5.69 -4.04 -10.73
CA GLU A 15 -4.34 -3.63 -10.33
C GLU A 15 -3.53 -4.79 -9.76
N THR A 16 -4.16 -5.64 -8.95
CA THR A 16 -3.54 -6.86 -8.44
C THR A 16 -3.10 -7.78 -9.58
N ILE A 17 -4.00 -8.04 -10.54
CA ILE A 17 -3.72 -8.89 -11.70
C ILE A 17 -2.59 -8.29 -12.55
N HIS A 18 -2.62 -6.98 -12.78
CA HIS A 18 -1.58 -6.29 -13.53
C HIS A 18 -0.21 -6.41 -12.84
N SER A 19 -0.15 -6.11 -11.54
CA SER A 19 1.09 -6.16 -10.74
C SER A 19 1.72 -7.55 -10.76
N PHE A 20 0.93 -8.60 -10.50
CA PHE A 20 1.44 -9.98 -10.54
C PHE A 20 1.86 -10.42 -11.95
N LYS A 21 1.16 -9.97 -12.99
CA LYS A 21 1.54 -10.27 -14.37
C LYS A 21 2.93 -9.68 -14.68
N GLU A 22 3.20 -8.45 -14.26
CA GLU A 22 4.50 -7.81 -14.50
C GLU A 22 5.65 -8.53 -13.78
N VAL A 23 5.40 -8.96 -12.54
CA VAL A 23 6.36 -9.76 -11.76
C VAL A 23 6.66 -11.08 -12.46
N VAL A 24 5.63 -11.80 -12.93
CA VAL A 24 5.81 -13.08 -13.64
C VAL A 24 6.48 -12.91 -15.01
N GLU A 25 6.26 -11.77 -15.66
CA GLU A 25 6.95 -11.40 -16.91
C GLU A 25 8.42 -11.01 -16.70
N GLY A 26 8.89 -10.90 -15.45
CA GLY A 26 10.26 -10.57 -15.08
C GLY A 26 10.62 -9.08 -15.27
N LYS A 27 9.61 -8.20 -15.37
CA LYS A 27 9.84 -6.76 -15.61
C LYS A 27 10.52 -6.04 -14.45
N HIS A 28 10.44 -6.62 -13.26
CA HIS A 28 10.90 -6.02 -11.99
C HIS A 28 11.96 -6.88 -11.30
N ASP A 29 12.62 -7.80 -12.02
CA ASP A 29 13.62 -8.74 -11.48
C ASP A 29 14.87 -8.05 -10.92
N GLU A 30 15.08 -6.80 -11.28
CA GLU A 30 16.17 -5.94 -10.78
C GLU A 30 15.87 -5.32 -9.40
N LEU A 31 14.62 -5.35 -8.95
CA LEU A 31 14.24 -4.80 -7.65
C LEU A 31 14.66 -5.76 -6.52
N PRO A 32 15.15 -5.24 -5.38
CA PRO A 32 15.47 -6.08 -4.23
C PRO A 32 14.20 -6.69 -3.64
N GLU A 33 14.29 -7.90 -3.06
CA GLU A 33 13.14 -8.60 -2.47
C GLU A 33 12.39 -7.76 -1.42
N GLN A 34 13.11 -6.93 -0.67
CA GLN A 34 12.53 -6.04 0.36
C GLN A 34 11.59 -4.98 -0.22
N ALA A 35 11.72 -4.65 -1.51
CA ALA A 35 10.84 -3.73 -2.19
C ALA A 35 9.39 -4.24 -2.27
N PHE A 36 9.20 -5.56 -2.31
CA PHE A 36 7.89 -6.18 -2.41
C PHE A 36 7.23 -6.44 -1.04
N TYR A 37 7.88 -6.04 0.05
CA TYR A 37 7.35 -6.28 1.40
C TYR A 37 6.41 -5.15 1.82
N LEU A 38 5.18 -5.50 2.21
CA LEU A 38 4.16 -4.56 2.71
C LEU A 38 3.94 -3.36 1.78
N VAL A 39 3.62 -3.65 0.52
CA VAL A 39 3.25 -2.68 -0.51
C VAL A 39 1.86 -3.02 -1.05
N GLY A 40 1.12 -2.01 -1.52
CA GLY A 40 -0.16 -2.23 -2.18
C GLY A 40 0.00 -2.80 -3.59
N GLY A 41 0.59 -1.99 -4.49
CA GLY A 41 0.80 -2.34 -5.89
C GLY A 41 2.26 -2.38 -6.31
N ILE A 42 2.50 -2.68 -7.59
CA ILE A 42 3.86 -2.76 -8.16
C ILE A 42 4.59 -1.41 -8.16
N ASP A 43 3.85 -0.30 -8.32
CA ASP A 43 4.41 1.05 -8.31
C ASP A 43 5.03 1.40 -6.96
N GLU A 44 4.38 0.99 -5.87
CA GLU A 44 4.91 1.15 -4.52
C GLU A 44 6.16 0.29 -4.29
N ALA A 45 6.24 -0.91 -4.90
CA ALA A 45 7.45 -1.71 -4.86
C ALA A 45 8.60 -1.00 -5.57
N VAL A 46 8.36 -0.43 -6.75
CA VAL A 46 9.35 0.37 -7.48
C VAL A 46 9.78 1.59 -6.67
N GLU A 47 8.84 2.31 -6.05
CA GLU A 47 9.15 3.46 -5.20
C GLU A 47 9.97 3.05 -3.97
N LYS A 48 9.57 1.96 -3.31
CA LYS A 48 10.27 1.43 -2.15
C LYS A 48 11.68 0.99 -2.52
N ALA A 49 11.88 0.30 -3.64
CA ALA A 49 13.22 -0.06 -4.13
C ALA A 49 14.12 1.16 -4.33
N ARG A 50 13.55 2.27 -4.84
CA ARG A 50 14.28 3.54 -5.00
C ARG A 50 14.65 4.17 -3.66
N LYS A 51 13.78 4.05 -2.66
CA LYS A 51 14.00 4.56 -1.29
C LYS A 51 15.00 3.68 -0.52
N THR A 52 14.89 2.36 -0.57
CA THR A 52 15.78 1.44 0.18
C THR A 52 17.23 1.42 -0.32
N GLY A 53 17.50 2.00 -1.50
CA GLY A 53 18.87 2.28 -1.97
C GLY A 53 19.64 3.34 -1.15
N GLY A 54 18.96 4.06 -0.25
CA GLY A 54 19.56 4.93 0.76
C GLY A 54 18.68 4.96 2.01
N GLU A 55 19.17 4.36 3.09
CA GLU A 55 18.52 4.27 4.40
C GLU A 55 17.61 5.46 4.74
N GLU A 56 16.30 5.23 4.89
CA GLU A 56 15.37 5.99 5.73
C GLU A 56 14.03 5.23 5.79
N GLU A 57 13.71 4.72 6.98
CA GLU A 57 12.38 4.21 7.33
C GLU A 57 11.38 5.38 7.24
N GLN A 58 10.46 5.35 6.27
CA GLN A 58 9.41 6.36 6.16
C GLN A 58 8.17 5.90 6.91
N GLU A 59 7.85 6.63 7.97
CA GLU A 59 6.56 6.67 8.65
C GLU A 59 5.51 7.15 7.63
N ASP A 60 4.53 6.30 7.35
CA ASP A 60 3.46 6.51 6.37
C ASP A 60 2.43 7.48 6.97
N GLU A 61 2.52 8.77 6.63
CA GLU A 61 1.44 9.73 6.88
C GLU A 61 0.35 9.52 5.83
N GLY A 62 -0.57 8.60 6.13
CA GLY A 62 -1.73 8.27 5.29
C GLY A 62 -2.56 9.51 4.95
N SER A 63 -2.72 9.75 3.65
CA SER A 63 -3.66 10.71 3.10
C SER A 63 -5.08 10.18 3.29
N GLY A 64 -5.80 10.74 4.27
CA GLY A 64 -7.20 10.40 4.53
C GLY A 64 -8.10 10.73 3.34
N ASP A 65 -8.59 9.69 2.68
CA ASP A 65 -9.82 9.77 1.89
C ASP A 65 -10.99 9.73 2.89
N GLU A 66 -11.56 10.91 3.15
CA GLU A 66 -12.75 11.10 3.97
C GLU A 66 -13.98 10.55 3.24
N ASP A 67 -14.20 9.23 3.25
CA ASP A 67 -15.50 8.68 2.84
C ASP A 67 -16.51 8.79 4.00
N ALA A 68 -17.43 9.73 3.81
CA ALA A 68 -18.43 10.14 4.77
C ALA A 68 -19.52 9.08 4.96
N GLU A 69 -19.36 8.20 5.95
CA GLU A 69 -20.44 7.36 6.45
C GLU A 69 -21.09 8.02 7.69
N GLN A 70 -22.02 8.97 7.45
CA GLN A 70 -22.92 9.44 8.50
C GLN A 70 -23.99 8.37 8.75
N THR A 71 -23.65 7.37 9.57
CA THR A 71 -24.61 6.42 10.13
C THR A 71 -25.42 7.08 11.23
N GLY A 72 -26.74 6.88 11.16
CA GLY A 72 -27.69 7.39 12.13
C GLY A 72 -27.81 6.51 13.38
N GLU A 73 -28.76 6.93 14.23
CA GLU A 73 -29.17 6.35 15.52
C GLU A 73 -28.28 6.83 16.68
N ASP A 74 -28.78 7.65 17.61
CA ASP A 74 -29.53 7.27 18.82
C ASP A 74 -29.90 8.58 19.56
N ASN A 75 -30.81 8.71 20.54
CA ASN A 75 -31.94 7.98 21.06
C ASN A 75 -32.50 8.92 22.17
N GLU A 76 -33.82 8.97 22.30
CA GLU A 76 -34.64 9.33 23.47
C GLU A 76 -34.19 10.42 24.48
N GLY A 77 -35.00 11.49 24.54
CA GLY A 77 -35.19 12.38 25.69
C GLY A 77 -36.63 12.84 25.79
#